data_AF-A0A0F6TB63-F1
#
_entry.id   AF-A0A0F6TB63-F1
#
_cell.length_a   1.000
_cell.length_b   1.000
_cell.length_c   1.000
_cell.angle_alpha   90.00
_cell.angle_beta   90.00
_cell.angle_gamma   90.00
#
_symmetry.space_group_name_H-M   'P 1'
#
loop_
_entity.id
_entity.type
_entity.pdbx_description
1 polymer ?
#
loop_
_entity_poly.entity_id
_entity_poly.type
_entity_poly.pdbx_seq_one_letter_code
_entity_poly.pdbx_strand_id
1 'polypeptide(L)'
;MPESPNSPRNLYPGWPLNHSEIKANRAHALVQKMARNVLELTFRATVGGIAERCGLNSSTISDLTKGTSWPTVETLAKIEVGLGQPVWPRMNPTTSSHGSTVTHL
;
A
#
# COMPACT_ATOMS: atom_id res chain seq x y z
N MET A 1 14.59 16.66 -4.05
CA MET A 1 15.46 15.67 -4.73
C MET A 1 14.88 15.37 -6.10
N PRO A 2 15.72 15.12 -7.12
CA PRO A 2 15.23 14.58 -8.39
C PRO A 2 14.57 13.22 -8.14
N GLU A 3 13.52 12.93 -8.90
CA GLU A 3 12.78 11.67 -8.81
C GLU A 3 13.66 10.49 -9.25
N SER A 4 13.63 9.39 -8.49
CA SER A 4 14.39 8.20 -8.84
C SER A 4 13.80 7.52 -10.08
N PRO A 5 14.61 7.03 -11.04
CA PRO A 5 14.10 6.20 -12.15
C PRO A 5 13.42 4.93 -11.64
N ASN A 6 13.76 4.48 -10.42
CA ASN A 6 13.14 3.34 -9.76
C ASN A 6 11.96 3.73 -8.84
N SER A 7 11.42 4.95 -8.96
CA SER A 7 10.23 5.34 -8.21
C SER A 7 9.00 4.54 -8.67
N PRO A 8 8.01 4.30 -7.79
CA PRO A 8 6.80 3.58 -8.17
C PRO A 8 6.10 4.15 -9.42
N ARG A 9 6.03 5.48 -9.56
CA ARG A 9 5.40 6.13 -10.73
C ARG A 9 6.17 5.90 -12.03
N ASN A 10 7.50 5.87 -11.98
CA ASN A 10 8.34 5.65 -13.15
C ASN A 10 8.34 4.17 -13.57
N LEU A 11 8.33 3.26 -12.59
CA LEU A 11 8.23 1.83 -12.85
C LEU A 11 6.83 1.40 -13.29
N TYR A 12 5.79 2.11 -12.83
CA TYR A 12 4.39 1.74 -13.04
C TYR A 12 3.53 2.96 -13.40
N PRO A 13 3.37 3.25 -14.70
CA PRO A 13 2.51 4.32 -15.18
C PRO A 13 1.07 4.17 -14.68
N GLY A 14 0.52 5.24 -14.12
CA GLY A 14 -0.83 5.24 -13.52
C GLY A 14 -0.87 4.77 -12.06
N TRP A 15 0.28 4.71 -11.37
CA TRP A 15 0.34 4.53 -9.92
C TRP A 15 -0.62 5.50 -9.16
N PRO A 16 -1.32 5.04 -8.11
CA PRO A 16 -1.39 3.68 -7.58
C PRO A 16 -2.59 2.88 -8.15
N LEU A 17 -3.32 3.42 -9.13
CA LEU A 17 -4.60 2.87 -9.60
C LEU A 17 -4.43 1.81 -10.70
N ASN A 18 -3.41 1.93 -11.57
CA ASN A 18 -3.13 0.97 -12.63
C ASN A 18 -2.31 -0.23 -12.12
N HIS A 19 -2.79 -1.46 -12.32
CA HIS A 19 -2.21 -2.69 -11.76
C HIS A 19 -1.76 -3.71 -12.81
N SER A 20 -1.80 -3.38 -14.11
CA SER A 20 -1.52 -4.33 -15.20
C SER A 20 -0.10 -4.92 -15.13
N GLU A 21 0.91 -4.07 -14.92
CA GLU A 21 2.33 -4.44 -14.98
C GLU A 21 2.89 -4.99 -13.65
N ILE A 22 2.23 -4.70 -12.54
CA ILE A 22 2.73 -5.01 -11.19
C ILE A 22 2.52 -6.48 -10.80
N LYS A 23 1.63 -7.21 -11.48
CA LYS A 23 1.32 -8.62 -11.14
C LYS A 23 2.56 -9.53 -11.14
N ALA A 24 3.60 -9.17 -11.90
CA ALA A 24 4.87 -9.89 -11.93
C ALA A 24 5.72 -9.70 -10.64
N ASN A 25 5.57 -8.57 -9.93
CA ASN A 25 6.28 -8.30 -8.68
C ASN A 25 5.29 -8.15 -7.50
N ARG A 26 5.09 -9.24 -6.78
CA ARG A 26 4.14 -9.32 -5.66
C ARG A 26 4.46 -8.36 -4.51
N ALA A 27 5.74 -8.05 -4.27
CA ALA A 27 6.12 -7.09 -3.23
C ALA A 27 5.66 -5.67 -3.62
N HIS A 28 5.91 -5.26 -4.86
CA HIS A 28 5.45 -3.97 -5.38
C HIS A 28 3.91 -3.89 -5.39
N ALA A 29 3.22 -5.00 -5.66
CA ALA A 29 1.76 -5.09 -5.61
C ALA A 29 1.19 -4.80 -4.21
N LEU A 30 1.85 -5.29 -3.16
CA LEU A 30 1.43 -5.05 -1.78
C LEU A 30 1.57 -3.57 -1.40
N VAL A 31 2.71 -2.96 -1.74
CA VAL A 31 2.94 -1.54 -1.49
C VAL A 31 1.94 -0.69 -2.29
N GLN A 32 1.65 -1.06 -3.53
CA GLN A 32 0.65 -0.35 -4.33
C GLN A 32 -0.74 -0.40 -3.71
N LYS A 33 -1.14 -1.58 -3.19
CA LYS A 33 -2.42 -1.71 -2.51
C LYS A 33 -2.48 -0.87 -1.23
N MET A 34 -1.38 -0.81 -0.47
CA MET A 34 -1.26 0.12 0.66
C MET A 34 -1.39 1.59 0.22
N ALA A 35 -0.72 2.00 -0.86
CA ALA A 35 -0.82 3.36 -1.38
C ALA A 35 -2.25 3.71 -1.84
N ARG A 36 -3.00 2.77 -2.42
CA ARG A 36 -4.42 2.95 -2.73
C ARG A 36 -5.27 3.11 -1.48
N ASN A 37 -5.08 2.26 -0.46
CA ASN A 37 -5.80 2.37 0.80
C ASN A 37 -5.60 3.76 1.41
N VAL A 38 -4.36 4.29 1.36
CA VAL A 38 -4.07 5.66 1.82
C VAL A 38 -4.74 6.72 0.92
N LEU A 39 -4.69 6.56 -0.40
CA LEU A 39 -5.37 7.47 -1.34
C LEU A 39 -6.88 7.52 -1.10
N GLU A 40 -7.53 6.38 -0.86
CA GLU A 40 -8.97 6.31 -0.57
C GLU A 40 -9.35 7.09 0.69
N LEU A 41 -8.48 7.12 1.69
CA LEU A 41 -8.69 7.93 2.90
C LEU A 41 -8.64 9.42 2.61
N THR A 42 -7.85 9.85 1.61
CA THR A 42 -7.79 11.28 1.21
C THR A 42 -9.10 11.80 0.60
N PHE A 43 -10.01 10.91 0.21
CA PHE A 43 -11.36 11.31 -0.22
C PHE A 43 -12.27 11.68 0.96
N ARG A 44 -11.91 11.27 2.18
CA ARG A 44 -12.69 11.50 3.41
C ARG A 44 -12.05 12.53 4.34
N ALA A 45 -10.76 12.82 4.18
CA ALA A 45 -10.01 13.76 4.98
C ALA A 45 -8.91 14.42 4.14
N THR A 46 -8.46 15.61 4.53
CA THR A 46 -7.37 16.29 3.82
C THR A 46 -6.05 15.54 4.03
N VAL A 47 -5.15 15.64 3.04
CA VAL A 47 -3.78 15.09 3.14
C VAL A 47 -3.06 15.57 4.39
N GLY A 48 -3.22 16.86 4.75
CA GLY A 48 -2.66 17.43 5.96
C GLY A 48 -3.24 16.83 7.24
N GLY A 49 -4.56 16.66 7.33
CA GLY A 49 -5.19 16.05 8.50
C GLY A 49 -4.80 14.58 8.68
N ILE A 50 -4.61 13.84 7.58
CA ILE A 50 -4.08 12.47 7.62
C ILE A 50 -2.63 12.48 8.11
N ALA A 51 -1.80 13.35 7.56
CA ALA A 51 -0.39 13.44 7.90
C ALA A 51 -0.18 13.79 9.39
N GLU A 52 -0.93 14.77 9.90
CA GLU A 52 -0.93 15.17 11.31
C GLU A 52 -1.29 14.01 12.23
N ARG A 53 -2.39 13.30 11.95
CA ARG A 53 -2.78 12.09 12.70
C ARG A 53 -1.71 11.01 12.71
N CYS A 54 -0.94 10.88 11.63
CA CYS A 54 0.12 9.89 11.49
C CYS A 54 1.48 10.37 12.05
N GLY A 55 1.60 11.63 12.50
CA GLY A 55 2.90 12.22 12.85
C GLY A 55 3.87 12.26 11.66
N LEU A 56 3.34 12.51 10.46
CA LEU A 56 4.07 12.59 9.20
C LEU A 56 3.95 13.99 8.57
N ASN A 57 4.81 14.28 7.59
CA ASN A 57 4.64 15.45 6.74
C ASN A 57 3.59 15.16 5.64
N SER A 58 2.78 16.15 5.28
CA SER A 58 1.88 16.11 4.11
C SER A 58 2.59 15.71 2.82
N SER A 59 3.88 16.08 2.68
CA SER A 59 4.71 15.64 1.55
C SER A 59 4.90 14.13 1.54
N THR A 60 5.08 13.48 2.69
CA THR A 60 5.24 12.01 2.79
C THR A 60 4.00 11.27 2.29
N ILE A 61 2.80 11.73 2.67
CA ILE A 61 1.53 11.14 2.19
C ILE A 61 1.36 11.41 0.68
N SER A 62 1.72 12.62 0.24
CA SER A 62 1.70 12.97 -1.19
C SER A 62 2.68 12.13 -2.00
N ASP A 63 3.88 11.87 -1.47
CA ASP A 63 4.93 11.11 -2.14
C ASP A 63 4.55 9.65 -2.30
N LEU A 64 3.95 9.07 -1.26
CA LEU A 64 3.38 7.73 -1.29
C LEU A 64 2.26 7.59 -2.34
N THR A 65 1.28 8.49 -2.29
CA THR A 65 0.11 8.44 -3.19
C THR A 65 0.47 8.77 -4.63
N LYS A 66 1.43 9.68 -4.85
CA LYS A 66 1.94 10.02 -6.18
C LYS A 66 2.95 9.00 -6.70
N GLY A 67 3.56 8.21 -5.82
CA GLY A 67 4.58 7.22 -6.18
C GLY A 67 5.93 7.86 -6.52
N THR A 68 6.28 8.99 -5.88
CA THR A 68 7.58 9.67 -6.08
C THR A 68 8.72 8.93 -5.36
N SER A 69 8.40 8.14 -4.33
CA SER A 69 9.36 7.31 -3.59
C SER A 69 8.69 6.05 -3.03
N TRP A 70 9.52 5.04 -2.71
CA TRP A 70 9.08 3.87 -1.97
C TRP A 70 8.96 4.23 -0.48
N PRO A 71 7.84 3.91 0.20
CA PRO A 71 7.69 4.17 1.62
C PRO A 71 8.64 3.30 2.44
N THR A 72 9.07 3.81 3.59
CA THR A 72 9.82 3.02 4.57
C THR A 72 8.86 2.20 5.42
N VAL A 73 9.40 1.19 6.12
CA VAL A 73 8.64 0.43 7.12
C VAL A 73 8.15 1.35 8.25
N GLU A 74 8.92 2.38 8.61
CA GLU A 74 8.51 3.38 9.59
C GLU A 74 7.31 4.20 9.11
N THR A 75 7.30 4.64 7.84
CA THR A 75 6.15 5.34 7.25
C THR A 75 4.90 4.48 7.31
N LEU A 76 5.01 3.19 6.97
CA LEU A 76 3.90 2.25 7.09
C LEU A 76 3.38 2.16 8.54
N ALA A 77 4.27 1.95 9.51
CA ALA A 77 3.90 1.82 10.91
C ALA A 77 3.22 3.08 11.45
N LYS A 78 3.75 4.27 11.12
CA LYS A 78 3.16 5.57 11.50
C LYS A 78 1.75 5.75 10.92
N ILE A 79 1.53 5.31 9.69
CA ILE A 79 0.21 5.38 9.06
C ILE A 79 -0.78 4.44 9.77
N GLU A 80 -0.42 3.18 10.03
CA GLU A 80 -1.32 2.24 10.73
C GLU A 80 -1.63 2.72 12.16
N VAL A 81 -0.63 3.21 12.90
CA VAL A 81 -0.81 3.74 14.26
C VAL A 81 -1.68 4.99 14.25
N GLY A 82 -1.40 5.96 13.39
CA GLY A 82 -2.14 7.22 13.33
C GLY A 82 -3.58 7.10 12.86
N LEU A 83 -3.87 6.09 12.03
CA LEU A 83 -5.23 5.83 11.55
C LEU A 83 -6.01 4.85 12.44
N GLY A 84 -5.33 4.17 13.37
CA GLY A 84 -5.93 3.15 14.25
C GLY A 84 -6.50 1.94 13.49
N GLN A 85 -6.07 1.71 12.24
CA GLN A 85 -6.56 0.63 11.39
C GLN A 85 -5.46 0.14 10.44
N PRO A 86 -5.50 -1.15 10.05
CA PRO A 86 -4.50 -1.69 9.14
C PRO A 86 -4.66 -1.12 7.73
N VAL A 87 -3.59 -0.51 7.21
CA VAL A 87 -3.51 -0.12 5.79
C VAL A 87 -2.70 -1.11 4.97
N TRP A 88 -1.84 -1.91 5.62
CA TRP A 88 -1.10 -2.96 4.94
C TRP A 88 -2.06 -4.09 4.51
N PRO A 89 -1.96 -4.59 3.27
CA PRO A 89 -2.73 -5.75 2.86
C PRO A 89 -2.26 -6.97 3.66
N ARG A 90 -3.09 -7.43 4.59
CA ARG A 90 -2.85 -8.69 5.28
C ARG A 90 -2.99 -9.81 4.25
N MET A 91 -2.04 -10.75 4.27
CA MET A 91 -2.18 -11.99 3.51
C MET A 91 -3.29 -12.78 4.20
N ASN A 92 -4.46 -12.88 3.58
CA ASN A 92 -5.43 -13.85 4.05
C ASN A 92 -4.76 -15.23 3.90
N PRO A 93 -4.73 -16.07 4.96
CA PRO A 93 -4.37 -17.45 4.75
C PRO A 93 -5.37 -17.98 3.73
N THR A 94 -4.87 -18.40 2.57
CA THR A 94 -5.67 -19.17 1.64
C THR A 94 -6.17 -20.36 2.42
N THR A 95 -7.45 -20.34 2.80
CA THR A 95 -8.19 -21.51 3.26
C THR A 95 -8.12 -22.50 2.11
N SER A 96 -7.05 -23.28 2.11
CA SER A 96 -6.83 -24.37 1.20
C SER A 96 -7.82 -25.41 1.67
N SER A 97 -9.03 -25.40 1.08
CA SER A 97 -9.97 -26.49 1.18
C SER A 97 -9.32 -27.71 0.52
N HIS A 98 -8.44 -28.39 1.26
CA HIS A 98 -8.00 -29.73 0.92
C HIS A 98 -9.15 -30.65 1.33
N GLY A 99 -9.94 -31.05 0.34
CA GLY A 99 -10.97 -32.08 0.50
C GLY A 99 -10.36 -33.31 1.16
N SER A 100 -10.79 -33.59 2.38
CA SER A 100 -10.50 -34.85 3.05
C SER A 100 -11.45 -35.90 2.51
N THR A 101 -11.07 -36.58 1.42
CA THR A 101 -11.67 -37.87 1.08
C THR A 101 -10.99 -38.90 1.97
N VAL A 102 -11.52 -39.11 3.17
CA VAL A 102 -11.19 -40.29 3.96
C VAL A 102 -11.95 -41.47 3.37
N THR A 103 -11.31 -42.19 2.45
CA THR A 103 -11.73 -43.54 2.09
C THR A 103 -11.29 -44.45 3.22
N HIS A 104 -12.20 -44.77 4.13
CA HIS A 104 -12.04 -45.89 5.05
C HIS A 104 -12.16 -47.20 4.24
N LEU A 105 -11.12 -48.04 4.30
CA LEU A 105 -11.19 -49.47 4.05
C LEU A 105 -10.64 -50.18 5.29
#